data_AF-A0A2N4S533-F1
#
_entry.id   AF-A0A2N4S533-F1
#
_cell.length_a   1.000
_cell.length_b   1.000
_cell.length_c   1.000
_cell.angle_alpha   90.00
_cell.angle_beta   90.00
_cell.angle_gamma   90.00
#
_symmetry.space_group_name_H-M   'P 1'
#
loop_
_entity.id
_entity.type
_entity.pdbx_description
1 polymer ?
#
loop_
_entity_poly.entity_id
_entity_poly.type
_entity_poly.pdbx_seq_one_letter_code
_entity_poly.pdbx_strand_id
1 'polypeptide(L)'
;MLGAILGDMVGSIYEFDNIKTTQFELLGKRSTFTDDSILTIAVADWLLEGNLNKEKLIATLKRYVKKFPNPMGGYGSRFQQWAFSNENKPYNSWGNGSAMRVAAVGWAFDTLDETENVAKLTAEITHNHPEGIKGAQATAAAIYLARTLSTKQEIKEYIESKYGYNLSRTCDEIRPSYRFNESCAGTVLEAITAFLESSDFETAIRLAVSLGGDTDTLACITGGIAEAFYGMTNSIPETTISEYNLIYFEEQTINRLPENLKKVVAEFYQTIVSKNKVFWAKNDSRTMWGEEQWIKTELDDKTLDEESYRSFLKSYGPDWDMRFGVYYEDGWHYVYRSNFLLKKFKFQKQNDGLYHVIETYTTEHGSYADLIEEVLRQGYFKLPYSYKGFVKGERTF
;
A
#
# COMPACT_ATOMS: atom_id res chain seq x y z
N MET A 1 -0.59 -7.53 -0.71
CA MET A 1 -1.91 -8.10 -1.09
C MET A 1 -2.87 -8.22 0.09
N LEU A 2 -2.39 -8.33 1.33
CA LEU A 2 -3.19 -8.36 2.55
C LEU A 2 -4.04 -7.09 2.70
N GLY A 3 -3.55 -5.94 2.26
CA GLY A 3 -4.28 -4.68 2.32
C GLY A 3 -5.48 -4.70 1.39
N ALA A 4 -5.35 -5.36 0.23
CA ALA A 4 -6.45 -5.58 -0.68
C ALA A 4 -7.50 -6.52 -0.08
N ILE A 5 -7.07 -7.63 0.54
CA ILE A 5 -7.95 -8.57 1.23
C ILE A 5 -8.69 -7.89 2.40
N LEU A 6 -7.99 -7.07 3.19
CA LEU A 6 -8.59 -6.33 4.29
C LEU A 6 -9.57 -5.28 3.78
N GLY A 7 -9.21 -4.53 2.74
CA GLY A 7 -10.08 -3.55 2.10
C GLY A 7 -11.38 -4.18 1.62
N ASP A 8 -11.29 -5.31 0.92
CA ASP A 8 -12.43 -6.15 0.55
C ASP A 8 -13.28 -6.49 1.79
N MET A 9 -12.69 -7.12 2.81
CA MET A 9 -13.41 -7.51 4.03
C MET A 9 -14.16 -6.34 4.69
N VAL A 10 -13.54 -5.17 4.76
CA VAL A 10 -14.14 -3.97 5.34
C VAL A 10 -15.28 -3.45 4.47
N GLY A 11 -15.09 -3.34 3.15
CA GLY A 11 -16.07 -2.81 2.21
C GLY A 11 -17.25 -3.74 1.95
N SER A 12 -17.08 -5.03 2.18
CA SER A 12 -18.02 -6.11 1.85
C SER A 12 -19.43 -5.96 2.42
N ILE A 13 -19.59 -5.32 3.59
CA ILE A 13 -20.91 -5.09 4.20
C ILE A 13 -21.59 -3.81 3.70
N TYR A 14 -20.88 -2.99 2.92
CA TYR A 14 -21.30 -1.67 2.44
C TYR A 14 -21.53 -1.62 0.93
N GLU A 15 -21.20 -2.67 0.16
CA GLU A 15 -21.35 -2.74 -1.31
C GLU A 15 -22.77 -2.35 -1.77
N PHE A 16 -23.80 -2.95 -1.16
CA PHE A 16 -25.22 -2.68 -1.45
C PHE A 16 -25.93 -1.81 -0.39
N ASP A 17 -25.20 -1.38 0.64
CA ASP A 17 -25.70 -0.52 1.73
C ASP A 17 -24.64 0.55 2.03
N ASN A 18 -24.37 1.39 1.04
CA ASN A 18 -23.27 2.34 1.08
C ASN A 18 -23.37 3.30 2.28
N ILE A 19 -22.24 3.52 2.94
CA ILE A 19 -22.07 4.54 3.97
C ILE A 19 -21.31 5.74 3.41
N LYS A 20 -21.75 6.96 3.73
CA LYS A 20 -21.17 8.22 3.21
C LYS A 20 -20.40 9.01 4.27
N THR A 21 -19.77 8.30 5.20
CA THR A 21 -18.94 8.88 6.27
C THR A 21 -17.72 8.01 6.50
N THR A 22 -16.62 8.61 6.97
CA THR A 22 -15.40 7.90 7.41
C THR A 22 -15.52 7.35 8.83
N GLN A 23 -16.55 7.77 9.57
CA GLN A 23 -16.81 7.40 10.95
C GLN A 23 -17.70 6.15 11.02
N PHE A 24 -17.08 4.98 11.01
CA PHE A 24 -17.76 3.68 11.08
C PHE A 24 -16.86 2.59 11.70
N GLU A 25 -17.46 1.53 12.23
CA GLU A 25 -16.69 0.38 12.73
C GLU A 25 -15.95 -0.31 11.57
N LEU A 26 -14.61 -0.31 11.61
CA LEU A 26 -13.79 -0.77 10.48
C LEU A 26 -14.04 -2.25 10.17
N LEU A 27 -14.08 -3.12 11.19
CA LEU A 27 -14.36 -4.55 11.01
C LEU A 27 -15.48 -4.98 11.95
N GLY A 28 -16.68 -5.14 11.39
CA GLY A 28 -17.82 -5.70 12.11
C GLY A 28 -17.82 -7.24 12.09
N LYS A 29 -18.75 -7.85 12.84
CA LYS A 29 -18.95 -9.32 12.85
C LYS A 29 -19.32 -9.92 11.49
N ARG A 30 -19.90 -9.11 10.59
CA ARG A 30 -20.32 -9.52 9.25
C ARG A 30 -19.25 -9.27 8.17
N SER A 31 -18.19 -8.51 8.49
CA SER A 31 -17.09 -8.24 7.57
C SER A 31 -16.36 -9.54 7.24
N THR A 32 -16.40 -9.94 5.97
CA THR A 32 -15.81 -11.18 5.45
C THR A 32 -15.27 -10.96 4.04
N PHE A 33 -14.36 -11.81 3.62
CA PHE A 33 -13.79 -11.76 2.27
C PHE A 33 -14.85 -12.12 1.21
N THR A 34 -14.70 -11.56 0.01
CA THR A 34 -15.55 -11.79 -1.18
C THR A 34 -14.77 -12.48 -2.30
N ASP A 35 -15.26 -12.45 -3.53
CA ASP A 35 -14.51 -12.91 -4.70
C ASP A 35 -13.23 -12.11 -4.97
N ASP A 36 -13.16 -10.85 -4.54
CA ASP A 36 -11.97 -10.00 -4.65
C ASP A 36 -10.76 -10.64 -4.00
N SER A 37 -10.89 -11.01 -2.72
CA SER A 37 -9.86 -11.73 -1.98
C SER A 37 -9.56 -13.09 -2.60
N ILE A 38 -10.60 -13.86 -2.96
CA ILE A 38 -10.43 -15.21 -3.51
C ILE A 38 -9.59 -15.15 -4.79
N LEU A 39 -9.91 -14.22 -5.69
CA LEU A 39 -9.25 -14.08 -6.97
C LEU A 39 -7.87 -13.41 -6.83
N THR A 40 -7.69 -12.49 -5.88
CA THR A 40 -6.36 -11.96 -5.52
C THR A 40 -5.43 -13.09 -5.06
N ILE A 41 -5.92 -13.97 -4.19
CA ILE A 41 -5.16 -15.12 -3.70
C ILE A 41 -4.93 -16.15 -4.81
N ALA A 42 -5.89 -16.34 -5.71
CA ALA A 42 -5.70 -17.22 -6.88
C ALA A 42 -4.61 -16.70 -7.82
N VAL A 43 -4.51 -15.39 -8.03
CA VAL A 43 -3.40 -14.77 -8.78
C VAL A 43 -2.07 -14.94 -8.03
N ALA A 44 -2.06 -14.80 -6.70
CA ALA A 44 -0.87 -15.07 -5.89
C ALA A 44 -0.39 -16.53 -5.99
N ASP A 45 -1.31 -17.50 -5.94
CA ASP A 45 -1.03 -18.94 -6.13
C ASP A 45 -0.40 -19.20 -7.50
N TRP A 46 -0.97 -18.60 -8.56
CA TRP A 46 -0.42 -18.69 -9.91
C TRP A 46 0.98 -18.06 -10.04
N LEU A 47 1.24 -16.94 -9.37
CA LEU A 47 2.57 -16.31 -9.35
C LEU A 47 3.61 -17.20 -8.67
N LEU A 48 3.23 -17.89 -7.58
CA LEU A 48 4.09 -18.83 -6.87
C LEU A 48 4.51 -20.03 -7.74
N GLU A 49 3.69 -20.42 -8.72
CA GLU A 49 4.07 -21.46 -9.70
C GLU A 49 5.19 -21.02 -10.68
N GLY A 50 5.47 -19.71 -10.78
CA GLY A 50 6.64 -19.11 -11.46
C GLY A 50 6.65 -19.12 -13.00
N ASN A 51 5.83 -19.92 -13.68
CA ASN A 51 5.90 -20.10 -15.14
C ASN A 51 5.06 -19.11 -15.97
N LEU A 52 4.39 -18.14 -15.32
CA LEU A 52 3.58 -17.06 -15.89
C LEU A 52 2.72 -17.44 -17.12
N ASN A 53 2.16 -18.65 -17.12
CA ASN A 53 1.43 -19.20 -18.25
C ASN A 53 -0.08 -18.85 -18.16
N LYS A 54 -0.67 -18.37 -19.27
CA LYS A 54 -2.09 -17.95 -19.33
C LYS A 54 -3.05 -19.12 -19.10
N GLU A 55 -2.79 -20.29 -19.67
CA GLU A 55 -3.65 -21.46 -19.52
C GLU A 55 -3.68 -21.93 -18.06
N LYS A 56 -2.52 -21.91 -17.37
CA LYS A 56 -2.42 -22.19 -15.94
C LYS A 56 -3.15 -21.14 -15.11
N LEU A 57 -3.03 -19.85 -15.44
CA LEU A 57 -3.79 -18.81 -14.74
C LEU A 57 -5.30 -19.07 -14.84
N ILE A 58 -5.80 -19.37 -16.04
CA ILE A 58 -7.20 -19.70 -16.28
C ILE A 58 -7.62 -20.92 -15.44
N ALA A 59 -6.83 -21.99 -15.46
CA ALA A 59 -7.08 -23.19 -14.67
C ALA A 59 -7.11 -22.89 -13.17
N THR A 60 -6.20 -22.06 -12.67
CA THR A 60 -6.14 -21.63 -11.28
C THR A 60 -7.36 -20.81 -10.90
N LEU A 61 -7.75 -19.78 -11.67
CA LEU A 61 -8.96 -19.01 -11.38
C LEU A 61 -10.22 -19.91 -11.34
N LYS A 62 -10.40 -20.77 -12.34
CA LYS A 62 -11.54 -21.72 -12.38
C LYS A 62 -11.54 -22.69 -11.19
N ARG A 63 -10.36 -23.17 -10.77
CA ARG A 63 -10.19 -24.03 -9.59
C ARG A 63 -10.66 -23.33 -8.32
N TYR A 64 -10.30 -22.06 -8.13
CA TYR A 64 -10.72 -21.27 -6.96
C TYR A 64 -12.22 -21.00 -6.97
N VAL A 65 -12.79 -20.60 -8.11
CA VAL A 65 -14.24 -20.41 -8.25
C VAL A 65 -15.00 -21.69 -7.93
N LYS A 66 -14.54 -22.85 -8.41
CA LYS A 66 -15.16 -24.14 -8.08
C LYS A 66 -15.09 -24.47 -6.59
N LYS A 67 -14.00 -24.08 -5.91
CA LYS A 67 -13.80 -24.31 -4.48
C LYS A 67 -14.63 -23.36 -3.60
N PHE A 68 -14.86 -22.14 -4.09
CA PHE A 68 -15.63 -21.10 -3.43
C PHE A 68 -16.75 -20.61 -4.35
N PRO A 69 -17.79 -21.40 -4.61
CA PRO A 69 -18.77 -21.09 -5.66
C PRO A 69 -19.72 -19.94 -5.31
N ASN A 70 -19.90 -19.65 -4.02
CA ASN A 70 -20.88 -18.67 -3.51
C ASN A 70 -20.23 -17.73 -2.48
N PRO A 71 -19.27 -16.87 -2.87
CA PRO A 71 -18.76 -15.83 -1.98
C PRO A 71 -19.87 -14.80 -1.67
N MET A 72 -19.67 -14.01 -0.62
CA MET A 72 -20.52 -12.84 -0.38
C MET A 72 -20.38 -11.85 -1.54
N GLY A 73 -21.46 -11.12 -1.89
CA GLY A 73 -21.55 -10.32 -3.11
C GLY A 73 -21.76 -11.19 -4.36
N GLY A 74 -20.96 -12.24 -4.48
CA GLY A 74 -21.00 -13.21 -5.56
C GLY A 74 -20.18 -12.73 -6.75
N TYR A 75 -19.73 -13.66 -7.59
CA TYR A 75 -18.99 -13.30 -8.78
C TYR A 75 -19.85 -12.51 -9.78
N GLY A 76 -19.26 -11.51 -10.44
CA GLY A 76 -19.88 -10.84 -11.59
C GLY A 76 -20.40 -11.85 -12.62
N SER A 77 -21.65 -11.68 -13.08
CA SER A 77 -22.39 -12.77 -13.75
C SER A 77 -21.68 -13.35 -14.99
N ARG A 78 -21.03 -12.51 -15.78
CA ARG A 78 -20.24 -12.96 -16.95
C ARG A 78 -18.97 -13.72 -16.55
N PHE A 79 -18.31 -13.29 -15.48
CA PHE A 79 -17.14 -14.00 -14.94
C PHE A 79 -17.55 -15.36 -14.41
N GLN A 80 -18.67 -15.43 -13.66
CA GLN A 80 -19.20 -16.68 -13.15
C GLN A 80 -19.51 -17.66 -14.28
N GLN A 81 -20.22 -17.21 -15.33
CA GLN A 81 -20.50 -18.02 -16.53
C GLN A 81 -19.22 -18.53 -17.18
N TRP A 82 -18.23 -17.65 -17.37
CA TRP A 82 -16.93 -18.02 -17.92
C TRP A 82 -16.23 -19.09 -17.05
N ALA A 83 -16.23 -18.90 -15.74
CA ALA A 83 -15.52 -19.76 -14.80
C ALA A 83 -16.10 -21.19 -14.73
N PHE A 84 -17.43 -21.32 -14.83
CA PHE A 84 -18.11 -22.62 -14.85
C PHE A 84 -18.22 -23.26 -16.24
N SER A 85 -17.91 -22.51 -17.31
CA SER A 85 -17.90 -23.04 -18.66
C SER A 85 -16.60 -23.81 -19.00
N ASN A 86 -16.67 -24.65 -20.03
CA ASN A 86 -15.47 -25.24 -20.65
C ASN A 86 -14.73 -24.26 -21.58
N GLU A 87 -15.28 -23.07 -21.82
CA GLU A 87 -14.69 -22.04 -22.69
C GLU A 87 -13.62 -21.25 -21.93
N ASN A 88 -12.49 -21.00 -22.58
CA ASN A 88 -11.38 -20.22 -22.01
C ASN A 88 -11.23 -18.84 -22.66
N LYS A 89 -12.06 -18.52 -23.65
CA LYS A 89 -12.00 -17.23 -24.35
C LYS A 89 -12.48 -16.10 -23.44
N PRO A 90 -11.81 -14.93 -23.46
CA PRO A 90 -12.30 -13.76 -22.75
C PRO A 90 -13.57 -13.21 -23.41
N TYR A 91 -14.30 -12.35 -22.70
CA TYR A 91 -15.64 -11.90 -23.08
C TYR A 91 -15.78 -10.36 -23.16
N ASN A 92 -14.68 -9.67 -23.47
CA ASN A 92 -14.61 -8.22 -23.72
C ASN A 92 -15.20 -7.37 -22.58
N SER A 93 -14.92 -7.76 -21.33
CA SER A 93 -15.37 -7.01 -20.17
C SER A 93 -14.49 -5.79 -19.90
N TRP A 94 -15.14 -4.66 -19.62
CA TRP A 94 -14.54 -3.41 -19.14
C TRP A 94 -14.68 -3.21 -17.63
N GLY A 95 -15.23 -4.21 -16.92
CA GLY A 95 -15.47 -4.14 -15.49
C GLY A 95 -14.19 -4.09 -14.64
N ASN A 96 -14.35 -3.70 -13.38
CA ASN A 96 -13.28 -3.57 -12.38
C ASN A 96 -12.69 -4.91 -11.89
N GLY A 97 -13.31 -6.04 -12.26
CA GLY A 97 -12.89 -7.38 -11.82
C GLY A 97 -11.48 -7.81 -12.22
N SER A 98 -10.85 -7.14 -13.18
CA SER A 98 -9.42 -7.28 -13.48
C SER A 98 -8.53 -6.54 -12.48
N ALA A 99 -8.93 -5.36 -12.03
CA ALA A 99 -8.17 -4.52 -11.11
C ALA A 99 -8.25 -5.02 -9.67
N MET A 100 -9.40 -5.55 -9.24
CA MET A 100 -9.61 -6.02 -7.86
C MET A 100 -8.66 -7.18 -7.48
N ARG A 101 -8.25 -7.99 -8.45
CA ARG A 101 -7.43 -9.20 -8.23
C ARG A 101 -5.94 -9.03 -8.53
N VAL A 102 -5.50 -7.84 -8.91
CA VAL A 102 -4.15 -7.61 -9.46
C VAL A 102 -3.10 -7.28 -8.38
N ALA A 103 -3.53 -7.09 -7.12
CA ALA A 103 -2.64 -6.58 -6.08
C ALA A 103 -1.36 -7.42 -5.89
N ALA A 104 -1.45 -8.75 -6.02
CA ALA A 104 -0.29 -9.64 -5.93
C ALA A 104 0.76 -9.38 -7.04
N VAL A 105 0.34 -9.00 -8.24
CA VAL A 105 1.25 -8.65 -9.36
C VAL A 105 2.06 -7.40 -9.04
N GLY A 106 1.45 -6.41 -8.38
CA GLY A 106 2.14 -5.18 -7.97
C GLY A 106 3.35 -5.45 -7.06
N TRP A 107 3.34 -6.56 -6.32
CA TRP A 107 4.42 -6.99 -5.42
C TRP A 107 5.50 -7.86 -6.07
N ALA A 108 5.24 -8.44 -7.25
CA ALA A 108 5.95 -9.65 -7.68
C ALA A 108 7.23 -9.43 -8.49
N PHE A 109 7.44 -8.24 -9.06
CA PHE A 109 8.47 -8.02 -10.09
C PHE A 109 9.42 -6.87 -9.76
N ASP A 110 10.64 -6.91 -10.28
CA ASP A 110 11.66 -5.89 -9.96
C ASP A 110 11.47 -4.59 -10.75
N THR A 111 10.75 -4.63 -11.88
CA THR A 111 10.56 -3.49 -12.77
C THR A 111 9.09 -3.16 -13.00
N LEU A 112 8.80 -1.86 -13.17
CA LEU A 112 7.45 -1.36 -13.45
C LEU A 112 6.90 -1.93 -14.76
N ASP A 113 7.75 -2.02 -15.80
CA ASP A 113 7.36 -2.57 -17.11
C ASP A 113 6.93 -4.03 -17.00
N GLU A 114 7.67 -4.85 -16.24
CA GLU A 114 7.29 -6.25 -16.03
C GLU A 114 5.99 -6.36 -15.21
N THR A 115 5.86 -5.57 -14.14
CA THR A 115 4.61 -5.49 -13.35
C THR A 115 3.40 -5.18 -14.24
N GLU A 116 3.49 -4.17 -15.11
CA GLU A 116 2.39 -3.78 -15.99
C GLU A 116 2.11 -4.79 -17.09
N ASN A 117 3.13 -5.46 -17.62
CA ASN A 117 2.96 -6.52 -18.62
C ASN A 117 2.25 -7.74 -18.02
N VAL A 118 2.62 -8.13 -16.80
CA VAL A 118 1.94 -9.24 -16.11
C VAL A 118 0.53 -8.83 -15.67
N ALA A 119 0.32 -7.58 -15.24
CA ALA A 119 -1.02 -7.08 -14.91
C ALA A 119 -1.96 -7.11 -16.13
N LYS A 120 -1.46 -6.77 -17.31
CA LYS A 120 -2.17 -6.94 -18.57
C LYS A 120 -2.49 -8.41 -18.85
N LEU A 121 -1.53 -9.32 -18.65
CA LEU A 121 -1.74 -10.76 -18.83
C LEU A 121 -2.88 -11.29 -17.95
N THR A 122 -2.94 -10.87 -16.69
CA THR A 122 -4.01 -11.32 -15.77
C THR A 122 -5.39 -10.72 -16.09
N ALA A 123 -5.44 -9.57 -16.75
CA ALA A 123 -6.67 -8.95 -17.23
C ALA A 123 -7.19 -9.61 -18.51
N GLU A 124 -6.32 -9.83 -19.51
CA GLU A 124 -6.68 -10.29 -20.87
C GLU A 124 -7.43 -11.62 -20.92
N ILE A 125 -7.29 -12.47 -19.92
CA ILE A 125 -7.96 -13.78 -19.89
C ILE A 125 -9.47 -13.69 -19.64
N THR A 126 -9.98 -12.55 -19.14
CA THR A 126 -11.42 -12.33 -18.92
C THR A 126 -11.90 -10.92 -19.30
N HIS A 127 -11.10 -9.89 -19.01
CA HIS A 127 -11.38 -8.47 -19.20
C HIS A 127 -10.50 -7.88 -20.33
N ASN A 128 -10.58 -8.43 -21.53
CA ASN A 128 -9.75 -8.00 -22.67
C ASN A 128 -10.20 -6.70 -23.35
N HIS A 129 -11.13 -5.96 -22.75
CA HIS A 129 -11.43 -4.59 -23.18
C HIS A 129 -10.29 -3.65 -22.75
N PRO A 130 -9.91 -2.63 -23.55
CA PRO A 130 -8.84 -1.70 -23.20
C PRO A 130 -8.96 -1.11 -21.79
N GLU A 131 -10.15 -0.69 -21.39
CA GLU A 131 -10.41 -0.16 -20.03
C GLU A 131 -10.20 -1.19 -18.91
N GLY A 132 -10.56 -2.45 -19.14
CA GLY A 132 -10.34 -3.53 -18.16
C GLY A 132 -8.86 -3.85 -17.97
N ILE A 133 -8.09 -3.82 -19.06
CA ILE A 133 -6.63 -3.95 -19.01
C ILE A 133 -6.01 -2.72 -18.32
N LYS A 134 -6.44 -1.52 -18.72
CA LYS A 134 -5.93 -0.25 -18.21
C LYS A 134 -6.02 -0.15 -16.70
N GLY A 135 -7.17 -0.49 -16.12
CA GLY A 135 -7.31 -0.42 -14.66
C GLY A 135 -6.48 -1.46 -13.91
N ALA A 136 -6.31 -2.67 -14.44
CA ALA A 136 -5.39 -3.65 -13.84
C ALA A 136 -3.93 -3.17 -13.86
N GLN A 137 -3.49 -2.59 -14.98
CA GLN A 137 -2.14 -2.03 -15.11
C GLN A 137 -1.94 -0.82 -14.18
N ALA A 138 -2.90 0.11 -14.12
CA ALA A 138 -2.84 1.28 -13.26
C ALA A 138 -2.79 0.90 -11.77
N THR A 139 -3.63 -0.04 -11.32
CA THR A 139 -3.59 -0.54 -9.94
C THR A 139 -2.26 -1.21 -9.62
N ALA A 140 -1.75 -2.09 -10.48
CA ALA A 140 -0.47 -2.76 -10.25
C ALA A 140 0.72 -1.77 -10.26
N ALA A 141 0.69 -0.78 -11.16
CA ALA A 141 1.68 0.29 -11.24
C ALA A 141 1.68 1.15 -9.96
N ALA A 142 0.52 1.56 -9.46
CA ALA A 142 0.41 2.33 -8.22
C ALA A 142 1.01 1.54 -7.03
N ILE A 143 0.73 0.24 -6.94
CA ILE A 143 1.31 -0.65 -5.91
C ILE A 143 2.83 -0.75 -6.06
N TYR A 144 3.35 -0.94 -7.27
CA TYR A 144 4.79 -0.98 -7.54
C TYR A 144 5.46 0.32 -7.10
N LEU A 145 4.98 1.47 -7.59
CA LEU A 145 5.56 2.77 -7.31
C LEU A 145 5.55 3.08 -5.81
N ALA A 146 4.45 2.74 -5.12
CA ALA A 146 4.32 2.90 -3.68
C ALA A 146 5.37 2.08 -2.90
N ARG A 147 5.55 0.79 -3.21
CA ARG A 147 6.55 -0.03 -2.51
C ARG A 147 8.00 0.29 -2.89
N THR A 148 8.22 0.96 -4.03
CA THR A 148 9.53 1.45 -4.47
C THR A 148 9.75 2.92 -4.10
N LEU A 149 9.06 3.42 -3.06
CA LEU A 149 9.32 4.70 -2.39
C LEU A 149 9.03 5.96 -3.23
N SER A 150 8.20 5.83 -4.26
CA SER A 150 7.66 7.00 -4.96
C SER A 150 6.74 7.79 -4.04
N THR A 151 6.80 9.11 -4.12
CA THR A 151 5.86 10.02 -3.46
C THR A 151 4.46 9.87 -4.04
N LYS A 152 3.44 10.31 -3.29
CA LYS A 152 2.06 10.37 -3.79
C LYS A 152 1.93 11.22 -5.04
N GLN A 153 2.69 12.31 -5.10
CA GLN A 153 2.71 13.20 -6.26
C GLN A 153 3.29 12.49 -7.49
N GLU A 154 4.40 11.77 -7.36
CA GLU A 154 4.98 10.98 -8.47
C GLU A 154 4.03 9.86 -8.93
N ILE A 155 3.36 9.18 -7.98
CA ILE A 155 2.33 8.17 -8.31
C ILE A 155 1.19 8.82 -9.08
N LYS A 156 0.66 9.95 -8.60
CA LYS A 156 -0.40 10.69 -9.27
C LYS A 156 0.01 11.06 -10.69
N GLU A 157 1.14 11.74 -10.87
CA GLU A 157 1.63 12.20 -12.18
C GLU A 157 1.82 11.03 -13.16
N TYR A 158 2.39 9.92 -12.69
CA TYR A 158 2.54 8.72 -13.51
C TYR A 158 1.19 8.16 -13.98
N ILE A 159 0.22 8.06 -13.06
CA ILE A 159 -1.10 7.52 -13.36
C ILE A 159 -1.89 8.46 -14.31
N GLU A 160 -1.86 9.76 -14.07
CA GLU A 160 -2.52 10.76 -14.94
C GLU A 160 -1.89 10.76 -16.35
N SER A 161 -0.56 10.78 -16.43
CA SER A 161 0.15 10.86 -17.71
C SER A 161 0.03 9.59 -18.56
N LYS A 162 0.16 8.40 -17.94
CA LYS A 162 0.17 7.12 -18.68
C LYS A 162 -1.22 6.57 -18.95
N TYR A 163 -2.14 6.71 -17.99
CA TYR A 163 -3.46 6.06 -18.05
C TYR A 163 -4.62 7.06 -18.26
N GLY A 164 -4.36 8.37 -18.19
CA GLY A 164 -5.36 9.41 -18.47
C GLY A 164 -6.46 9.51 -17.41
N TYR A 165 -6.22 9.00 -16.20
CA TYR A 165 -7.12 9.22 -15.06
C TYR A 165 -7.03 10.68 -14.62
N ASN A 166 -8.16 11.31 -14.28
CA ASN A 166 -8.18 12.66 -13.73
C ASN A 166 -8.29 12.61 -12.19
N LEU A 167 -7.14 12.68 -11.51
CA LEU A 167 -7.02 12.56 -10.05
C LEU A 167 -7.03 13.93 -9.36
N SER A 168 -7.68 14.92 -9.98
CA SER A 168 -7.75 16.29 -9.45
C SER A 168 -8.81 16.50 -8.38
N ARG A 169 -9.84 15.64 -8.34
CA ARG A 169 -10.97 15.77 -7.42
C ARG A 169 -10.62 15.25 -6.04
N THR A 170 -11.25 15.83 -5.02
CA THR A 170 -11.12 15.34 -3.64
C THR A 170 -12.16 14.30 -3.28
N CYS A 171 -11.90 13.49 -2.26
CA CYS A 171 -12.88 12.55 -1.73
C CYS A 171 -14.15 13.28 -1.28
N ASP A 172 -14.03 14.49 -0.73
CA ASP A 172 -15.16 15.32 -0.32
C ASP A 172 -16.01 15.79 -1.50
N GLU A 173 -15.40 16.06 -2.66
CA GLU A 173 -16.11 16.38 -3.90
C GLU A 173 -16.79 15.14 -4.51
N ILE A 174 -16.16 13.97 -4.40
CA ILE A 174 -16.66 12.71 -5.00
C ILE A 174 -17.81 12.12 -4.18
N ARG A 175 -17.67 12.10 -2.84
CA ARG A 175 -18.53 11.38 -1.89
C ARG A 175 -20.05 11.62 -2.06
N PRO A 176 -20.53 12.88 -2.25
CA PRO A 176 -21.96 13.15 -2.35
C PRO A 176 -22.64 12.49 -3.56
N SER A 177 -21.94 12.41 -4.70
CA SER A 177 -22.49 11.97 -5.97
C SER A 177 -22.09 10.57 -6.41
N TYR A 178 -20.98 10.01 -5.91
CA TYR A 178 -20.54 8.67 -6.32
C TYR A 178 -21.55 7.59 -5.91
N ARG A 179 -21.78 6.61 -6.78
CA ARG A 179 -22.76 5.52 -6.63
C ARG A 179 -22.16 4.23 -7.19
N PHE A 180 -22.91 3.14 -7.10
CA PHE A 180 -22.47 1.83 -7.60
C PHE A 180 -21.93 1.93 -9.03
N ASN A 181 -20.71 1.44 -9.21
CA ASN A 181 -19.96 1.55 -10.46
C ASN A 181 -19.05 0.34 -10.60
N GLU A 182 -19.44 -0.58 -11.47
CA GLU A 182 -18.71 -1.80 -11.81
C GLU A 182 -17.61 -1.57 -12.87
N SER A 183 -17.43 -0.34 -13.36
CA SER A 183 -16.43 -0.04 -14.40
C SER A 183 -15.03 0.05 -13.84
N CYS A 184 -14.06 -0.50 -14.57
CA CYS A 184 -12.66 -0.33 -14.23
C CYS A 184 -12.30 1.17 -14.17
N ALA A 185 -12.76 1.95 -15.16
CA ALA A 185 -12.47 3.37 -15.26
C ALA A 185 -12.98 4.19 -14.06
N GLY A 186 -14.18 3.88 -13.56
CA GLY A 186 -14.77 4.55 -12.41
C GLY A 186 -14.14 4.10 -11.10
N THR A 187 -14.14 2.78 -10.83
CA THR A 187 -13.69 2.27 -9.53
C THR A 187 -12.21 2.52 -9.28
N VAL A 188 -11.34 2.31 -10.28
CA VAL A 188 -9.89 2.51 -10.13
C VAL A 188 -9.56 3.98 -9.89
N LEU A 189 -10.25 4.89 -10.58
CA LEU A 189 -10.06 6.33 -10.41
C LEU A 189 -10.33 6.76 -8.96
N GLU A 190 -11.48 6.36 -8.42
CA GLU A 190 -11.86 6.75 -7.07
C GLU A 190 -11.03 6.03 -5.99
N ALA A 191 -10.62 4.78 -6.23
CA ALA A 191 -9.75 4.04 -5.33
C ALA A 191 -8.35 4.68 -5.22
N ILE A 192 -7.75 5.08 -6.35
CA ILE A 192 -6.47 5.80 -6.34
C ILE A 192 -6.64 7.17 -5.67
N THR A 193 -7.75 7.86 -5.90
CA THR A 193 -8.03 9.15 -5.24
C THR A 193 -8.13 8.99 -3.72
N ALA A 194 -8.84 7.96 -3.23
CA ALA A 194 -8.92 7.65 -1.80
C ALA A 194 -7.55 7.39 -1.16
N PHE A 195 -6.67 6.67 -1.86
CA PHE A 195 -5.27 6.50 -1.44
C PHE A 195 -4.49 7.83 -1.45
N LEU A 196 -4.63 8.65 -2.48
CA LEU A 196 -3.88 9.91 -2.58
C LEU A 196 -4.26 10.89 -1.47
N GLU A 197 -5.50 10.86 -0.99
CA GLU A 197 -5.97 11.73 0.11
C GLU A 197 -5.78 11.17 1.53
N SER A 198 -5.34 9.92 1.67
CA SER A 198 -5.15 9.33 3.00
C SER A 198 -3.91 9.83 3.73
N SER A 199 -3.84 9.63 5.05
CA SER A 199 -2.65 9.87 5.86
C SER A 199 -1.95 8.59 6.32
N ASP A 200 -2.63 7.45 6.24
CA ASP A 200 -2.20 6.14 6.72
C ASP A 200 -3.11 5.06 6.12
N PHE A 201 -2.80 3.79 6.44
CA PHE A 201 -3.59 2.67 5.94
C PHE A 201 -5.08 2.72 6.34
N GLU A 202 -5.40 3.05 7.61
CA GLU A 202 -6.78 3.05 8.08
C GLU A 202 -7.59 4.17 7.41
N THR A 203 -7.02 5.36 7.33
CA THR A 203 -7.68 6.49 6.67
C THR A 203 -7.90 6.22 5.19
N ALA A 204 -7.00 5.51 4.50
CA ALA A 204 -7.20 5.09 3.12
C ALA A 204 -8.44 4.20 2.96
N ILE A 205 -8.58 3.17 3.81
CA ILE A 205 -9.74 2.29 3.79
C ILE A 205 -11.02 3.06 4.16
N ARG A 206 -10.97 3.93 5.18
CA ARG A 206 -12.12 4.74 5.58
C ARG A 206 -12.58 5.69 4.49
N LEU A 207 -11.65 6.35 3.80
CA LEU A 207 -11.95 7.21 2.67
C LEU A 207 -12.62 6.42 1.55
N ALA A 208 -12.01 5.30 1.14
CA ALA A 208 -12.55 4.40 0.12
C ALA A 208 -13.98 3.98 0.41
N VAL A 209 -14.24 3.43 1.60
CA VAL A 209 -15.57 2.99 2.02
C VAL A 209 -16.55 4.15 2.06
N SER A 210 -16.12 5.33 2.53
CA SER A 210 -16.98 6.51 2.60
C SER A 210 -17.43 7.01 1.22
N LEU A 211 -16.65 6.75 0.16
CA LEU A 211 -17.07 7.09 -1.20
C LEU A 211 -18.28 6.24 -1.63
N GLY A 212 -18.46 5.04 -1.07
CA GLY A 212 -19.50 4.09 -1.44
C GLY A 212 -19.30 3.51 -2.84
N GLY A 213 -20.39 3.13 -3.50
CA GLY A 213 -20.35 2.44 -4.78
C GLY A 213 -20.07 0.96 -4.63
N ASP A 214 -19.27 0.41 -5.53
CA ASP A 214 -18.79 -0.98 -5.47
C ASP A 214 -17.70 -1.08 -4.40
N THR A 215 -18.14 -1.16 -3.14
CA THR A 215 -17.38 -0.66 -1.99
C THR A 215 -16.26 -1.59 -1.56
N ASP A 216 -16.50 -2.90 -1.59
CA ASP A 216 -15.48 -3.94 -1.42
C ASP A 216 -14.41 -3.84 -2.49
N THR A 217 -14.75 -3.72 -3.77
CA THR A 217 -13.74 -3.58 -4.83
C THR A 217 -12.96 -2.27 -4.76
N LEU A 218 -13.64 -1.15 -4.47
CA LEU A 218 -12.97 0.13 -4.30
C LEU A 218 -11.98 0.09 -3.12
N ALA A 219 -12.41 -0.45 -1.98
CA ALA A 219 -11.57 -0.60 -0.80
C ALA A 219 -10.45 -1.64 -1.00
N CYS A 220 -10.70 -2.71 -1.76
CA CYS A 220 -9.72 -3.72 -2.16
C CYS A 220 -8.56 -3.10 -2.96
N ILE A 221 -8.88 -2.31 -3.99
CA ILE A 221 -7.87 -1.61 -4.80
C ILE A 221 -7.11 -0.60 -3.94
N THR A 222 -7.83 0.21 -3.17
CA THR A 222 -7.24 1.24 -2.29
C THR A 222 -6.29 0.61 -1.26
N GLY A 223 -6.74 -0.46 -0.60
CA GLY A 223 -5.98 -1.18 0.42
C GLY A 223 -4.72 -1.84 -0.13
N GLY A 224 -4.75 -2.34 -1.36
CA GLY A 224 -3.57 -2.86 -2.03
C GLY A 224 -2.47 -1.81 -2.21
N ILE A 225 -2.85 -0.59 -2.60
CA ILE A 225 -1.92 0.55 -2.77
C ILE A 225 -1.47 1.07 -1.40
N ALA A 226 -2.41 1.25 -0.46
CA ALA A 226 -2.13 1.76 0.88
C ALA A 226 -1.17 0.85 1.66
N GLU A 227 -1.32 -0.47 1.55
CA GLU A 227 -0.37 -1.42 2.15
C GLU A 227 1.05 -1.22 1.61
N ALA A 228 1.18 -1.00 0.30
CA ALA A 228 2.47 -0.82 -0.33
C ALA A 228 3.17 0.46 0.15
N PHE A 229 2.40 1.52 0.36
CA PHE A 229 2.90 2.82 0.77
C PHE A 229 3.13 2.94 2.28
N TYR A 230 2.13 2.62 3.09
CA TYR A 230 2.15 2.87 4.54
C TYR A 230 2.60 1.67 5.38
N GLY A 231 2.57 0.47 4.79
CA GLY A 231 2.49 -0.76 5.58
C GLY A 231 1.10 -0.96 6.17
N MET A 232 0.86 -2.09 6.80
CA MET A 232 -0.46 -2.43 7.32
C MET A 232 -0.42 -3.27 8.60
N THR A 233 0.60 -3.13 9.45
CA THR A 233 0.72 -3.98 10.63
C THR A 233 -0.31 -3.62 11.69
N ASN A 234 -0.40 -2.33 12.04
CA ASN A 234 -1.27 -1.82 13.09
C ASN A 234 -1.99 -0.55 12.65
N SER A 235 -3.15 -0.30 13.25
CA SER A 235 -3.76 1.02 13.24
C SER A 235 -2.91 2.04 13.99
N ILE A 236 -3.16 3.31 13.70
CA ILE A 236 -2.59 4.44 14.43
C ILE A 236 -3.63 4.91 15.46
N PRO A 237 -3.26 5.19 16.73
CA PRO A 237 -4.24 5.47 17.80
C PRO A 237 -5.30 6.53 17.46
N GLU A 238 -4.92 7.59 16.75
CA GLU A 238 -5.81 8.71 16.41
C GLU A 238 -6.83 8.39 15.31
N THR A 239 -6.57 7.36 14.51
CA THR A 239 -7.45 6.99 13.40
C THR A 239 -8.47 5.94 13.81
N THR A 240 -8.28 5.32 14.98
CA THR A 240 -9.23 4.41 15.60
C THR A 240 -10.33 5.14 16.37
N ILE A 241 -11.57 4.64 16.28
CA ILE A 241 -12.74 5.17 17.02
C ILE A 241 -12.61 4.97 18.56
N SER A 242 -11.61 4.21 19.01
CA SER A 242 -11.34 3.95 20.43
C SER A 242 -9.84 4.03 20.72
N GLU A 243 -9.43 4.99 21.55
CA GLU A 243 -8.06 5.23 22.02
C GLU A 243 -7.38 3.99 22.65
N TYR A 244 -8.15 2.94 22.98
CA TYR A 244 -7.67 1.74 23.66
C TYR A 244 -7.64 0.47 22.78
N ASN A 245 -8.08 0.53 21.53
CA ASN A 245 -8.18 -0.65 20.66
C ASN A 245 -7.33 -0.49 19.39
N LEU A 246 -6.02 -0.72 19.52
CA LEU A 246 -5.17 -0.95 18.35
C LEU A 246 -5.69 -2.15 17.56
N ILE A 247 -5.87 -1.95 16.24
CA ILE A 247 -6.26 -3.00 15.32
C ILE A 247 -4.99 -3.57 14.69
N TYR A 248 -4.71 -4.83 14.96
CA TYR A 248 -3.67 -5.60 14.28
C TYR A 248 -4.22 -6.08 12.93
N PHE A 249 -4.12 -5.24 11.91
CA PHE A 249 -4.76 -5.45 10.60
C PHE A 249 -4.37 -6.79 9.97
N GLU A 250 -3.09 -7.16 9.96
CA GLU A 250 -2.62 -8.44 9.41
C GLU A 250 -3.29 -9.63 10.13
N GLU A 251 -3.30 -9.62 11.46
CA GLU A 251 -3.92 -10.67 12.25
C GLU A 251 -5.43 -10.74 11.97
N GLN A 252 -6.12 -9.60 11.97
CA GLN A 252 -7.56 -9.54 11.69
C GLN A 252 -7.90 -10.07 10.29
N THR A 253 -7.04 -9.80 9.31
CA THR A 253 -7.17 -10.27 7.93
C THR A 253 -6.97 -11.78 7.86
N ILE A 254 -5.83 -12.27 8.36
CA ILE A 254 -5.50 -13.69 8.33
C ILE A 254 -6.54 -14.51 9.08
N ASN A 255 -6.96 -14.10 10.27
CA ASN A 255 -7.91 -14.86 11.10
C ASN A 255 -9.28 -15.07 10.43
N ARG A 256 -9.67 -14.22 9.48
CA ARG A 256 -10.93 -14.33 8.72
C ARG A 256 -10.84 -15.23 7.48
N LEU A 257 -9.64 -15.63 7.07
CA LEU A 257 -9.44 -16.52 5.93
C LEU A 257 -9.54 -18.01 6.33
N PRO A 258 -10.06 -18.88 5.46
CA PRO A 258 -9.96 -20.32 5.64
C PRO A 258 -8.51 -20.79 5.48
N GLU A 259 -8.18 -21.91 6.14
CA GLU A 259 -6.81 -22.42 6.26
C GLU A 259 -6.07 -22.61 4.92
N ASN A 260 -6.79 -23.03 3.88
CA ASN A 260 -6.19 -23.20 2.57
C ASN A 260 -5.80 -21.88 1.89
N LEU A 261 -6.51 -20.79 2.18
CA LEU A 261 -6.18 -19.46 1.65
C LEU A 261 -5.03 -18.84 2.46
N LYS A 262 -5.05 -19.01 3.78
CA LYS A 262 -3.95 -18.60 4.68
C LYS A 262 -2.59 -19.12 4.22
N LYS A 263 -2.51 -20.39 3.82
CA LYS A 263 -1.27 -21.02 3.35
C LYS A 263 -0.68 -20.33 2.13
N VAL A 264 -1.50 -20.03 1.13
CA VAL A 264 -1.06 -19.33 -0.10
C VAL A 264 -0.60 -17.93 0.22
N VAL A 265 -1.34 -17.22 1.08
CA VAL A 265 -0.93 -15.88 1.54
C VAL A 265 0.43 -15.96 2.24
N ALA A 266 0.61 -16.87 3.21
CA ALA A 266 1.87 -17.02 3.92
C ALA A 266 3.05 -17.33 2.97
N GLU A 267 2.86 -18.25 2.04
CA GLU A 267 3.87 -18.62 1.04
C GLU A 267 4.21 -17.45 0.10
N PHE A 268 3.20 -16.67 -0.32
CA PHE A 268 3.39 -15.47 -1.13
C PHE A 268 4.23 -14.43 -0.40
N TYR A 269 3.94 -14.14 0.86
CA TYR A 269 4.72 -13.17 1.63
C TYR A 269 6.14 -13.65 1.88
N GLN A 270 6.33 -14.93 2.21
CA GLN A 270 7.63 -15.51 2.44
C GLN A 270 8.50 -15.52 1.17
N THR A 271 7.92 -15.77 0.01
CA THR A 271 8.66 -16.02 -1.24
C THR A 271 8.85 -14.78 -2.10
N ILE A 272 7.81 -13.93 -2.16
CA ILE A 272 7.73 -12.79 -3.07
C ILE A 272 7.85 -11.47 -2.31
N VAL A 273 7.00 -11.21 -1.31
CA VAL A 273 6.98 -9.91 -0.63
C VAL A 273 8.26 -9.65 0.14
N SER A 274 8.80 -10.65 0.84
CA SER A 274 10.04 -10.55 1.63
C SER A 274 11.27 -10.07 0.84
N LYS A 275 11.27 -10.26 -0.49
CA LYS A 275 12.34 -9.80 -1.39
C LYS A 275 12.08 -8.40 -1.93
N ASN A 276 10.82 -8.00 -2.00
CA ASN A 276 10.32 -6.85 -2.76
C ASN A 276 9.89 -5.66 -1.89
N LYS A 277 9.61 -5.87 -0.59
CA LYS A 277 9.40 -4.80 0.40
C LYS A 277 10.47 -4.90 1.48
N VAL A 278 11.41 -3.95 1.48
CA VAL A 278 12.48 -3.92 2.47
C VAL A 278 12.62 -2.51 3.02
N PHE A 279 11.52 -1.96 3.54
CA PHE A 279 11.57 -0.73 4.33
C PHE A 279 10.67 -0.77 5.56
N TRP A 280 11.08 -0.06 6.61
CA TRP A 280 10.30 0.14 7.83
C TRP A 280 9.18 1.15 7.58
N ALA A 281 7.94 0.68 7.62
CA ALA A 281 6.81 1.46 7.16
C ALA A 281 6.16 2.25 8.31
N LYS A 282 5.38 3.28 7.95
CA LYS A 282 4.72 4.16 8.93
C LYS A 282 3.83 3.39 9.90
N ASN A 283 3.02 2.46 9.43
CA ASN A 283 2.11 1.69 10.30
C ASN A 283 2.84 0.76 11.28
N ASP A 284 4.12 0.44 11.04
CA ASP A 284 4.96 -0.28 12.00
C ASP A 284 5.42 0.63 13.16
N SER A 285 5.58 1.92 12.89
CA SER A 285 6.04 2.92 13.86
C SER A 285 5.02 3.22 14.96
N ARG A 286 3.71 2.99 14.70
CA ARG A 286 2.59 3.35 15.58
C ARG A 286 2.67 4.79 16.09
N THR A 287 3.23 5.68 15.27
CA THR A 287 3.42 7.07 15.65
C THR A 287 2.09 7.79 15.75
N MET A 288 1.91 8.54 16.83
CA MET A 288 0.76 9.42 17.03
C MET A 288 1.03 10.75 16.30
N TRP A 289 0.02 11.30 15.65
CA TRP A 289 -0.02 12.56 14.88
C TRP A 289 -0.91 13.58 15.62
N GLY A 290 -0.55 13.96 16.84
CA GLY A 290 -1.42 14.81 17.66
C GLY A 290 -1.08 16.29 17.51
N GLU A 291 -1.85 17.06 16.72
CA GLU A 291 -1.74 18.53 16.59
C GLU A 291 -0.31 19.09 16.47
N GLU A 292 0.66 18.28 16.01
CA GLU A 292 2.06 18.64 16.12
C GLU A 292 2.34 19.83 15.22
N GLN A 293 2.55 20.99 15.86
CA GLN A 293 3.00 22.16 15.16
C GLN A 293 4.45 21.93 14.79
N TRP A 294 4.68 21.48 13.56
CA TRP A 294 6.02 21.38 13.00
C TRP A 294 6.70 22.74 13.06
N ILE A 295 7.70 22.85 13.94
CA ILE A 295 8.52 24.05 14.08
C ILE A 295 9.66 23.93 13.09
N LYS A 296 9.70 24.82 12.10
CA LYS A 296 10.81 24.86 11.13
C LYS A 296 12.12 25.11 11.88
N THR A 297 13.12 24.28 11.61
CA THR A 297 14.45 24.43 12.20
C THR A 297 15.44 24.96 11.17
N GLU A 298 16.61 25.40 11.63
CA GLU A 298 17.73 25.70 10.73
C GLU A 298 18.10 24.45 9.91
N LEU A 299 18.59 24.68 8.70
CA LEU A 299 19.02 23.60 7.82
C LEU A 299 20.26 22.94 8.41
N ASP A 300 20.24 21.62 8.37
CA ASP A 300 21.37 20.79 8.75
C ASP A 300 22.27 20.59 7.54
N ASP A 301 23.58 20.68 7.70
CA ASP A 301 24.55 20.59 6.59
C ASP A 301 24.87 19.14 6.19
N LYS A 302 24.08 18.17 6.67
CA LYS A 302 24.29 16.75 6.36
C LYS A 302 24.00 16.43 4.89
N THR A 303 24.90 15.63 4.33
CA THR A 303 24.81 15.12 2.97
C THR A 303 24.98 13.61 2.93
N LEU A 304 24.31 12.94 2.00
CA LEU A 304 24.48 11.51 1.72
C LEU A 304 24.87 11.30 0.26
N ASP A 305 25.75 10.34 -0.01
CA ASP A 305 25.90 9.81 -1.37
C ASP A 305 24.71 8.91 -1.75
N GLU A 306 24.67 8.45 -3.00
CA GLU A 306 23.59 7.63 -3.54
C GLU A 306 23.40 6.29 -2.80
N GLU A 307 24.49 5.61 -2.46
CA GLU A 307 24.43 4.31 -1.77
C GLU A 307 23.87 4.49 -0.35
N SER A 308 24.39 5.49 0.35
CA SER A 308 23.99 5.90 1.68
C SER A 308 22.51 6.29 1.75
N TYR A 309 22.07 7.14 0.81
CA TYR A 309 20.68 7.57 0.72
C TYR A 309 19.74 6.40 0.45
N ARG A 310 20.09 5.51 -0.50
CA ARG A 310 19.30 4.30 -0.80
C ARG A 310 19.23 3.34 0.37
N SER A 311 20.30 3.24 1.16
CA SER A 311 20.27 2.46 2.38
C SER A 311 19.38 3.11 3.44
N PHE A 312 19.42 4.44 3.59
CA PHE A 312 18.64 5.16 4.60
C PHE A 312 17.14 5.16 4.32
N LEU A 313 16.77 5.19 3.03
CA LEU A 313 15.41 5.02 2.56
C LEU A 313 14.73 3.75 3.11
N LYS A 314 15.49 2.68 3.36
CA LYS A 314 14.96 1.46 3.97
C LYS A 314 14.44 1.69 5.38
N SER A 315 14.87 2.74 6.07
CA SER A 315 14.36 3.09 7.39
C SER A 315 14.54 1.95 8.43
N TYR A 316 14.15 2.15 9.68
CA TYR A 316 14.27 1.13 10.73
C TYR A 316 13.48 1.48 11.98
N GLY A 317 13.04 0.46 12.72
CA GLY A 317 12.42 0.62 14.03
C GLY A 317 13.45 0.94 15.13
N PRO A 318 13.01 1.46 16.28
CA PRO A 318 13.87 1.55 17.45
C PRO A 318 14.13 0.15 18.03
N ASP A 319 15.32 -0.06 18.60
CA ASP A 319 15.66 -1.27 19.34
C ASP A 319 16.51 -0.92 20.59
N TRP A 320 17.08 -1.93 21.26
CA TRP A 320 17.89 -1.69 22.47
C TRP A 320 19.16 -0.87 22.20
N ASP A 321 19.70 -0.93 20.99
CA ASP A 321 20.89 -0.20 20.55
C ASP A 321 20.50 1.11 19.84
N MET A 322 19.39 1.10 19.10
CA MET A 322 18.83 2.21 18.34
C MET A 322 17.79 2.98 19.15
N ARG A 323 18.22 4.11 19.73
CA ARG A 323 17.39 4.95 20.59
C ARG A 323 16.19 5.60 19.87
N PHE A 324 16.25 5.68 18.55
CA PHE A 324 15.24 6.32 17.71
C PHE A 324 14.90 5.41 16.52
N GLY A 325 13.63 5.42 16.13
CA GLY A 325 13.21 4.85 14.86
C GLY A 325 13.17 5.91 13.78
N VAL A 326 13.27 5.47 12.53
CA VAL A 326 13.06 6.28 11.33
C VAL A 326 12.06 5.58 10.43
N TYR A 327 11.16 6.32 9.79
CA TYR A 327 10.42 5.86 8.61
C TYR A 327 10.48 6.90 7.49
N TYR A 328 10.42 6.42 6.25
CA TYR A 328 10.30 7.25 5.06
C TYR A 328 8.84 7.25 4.60
N GLU A 329 8.31 8.43 4.35
CA GLU A 329 6.96 8.62 3.81
C GLU A 329 6.94 9.89 2.96
N ASP A 330 6.45 9.78 1.73
CA ASP A 330 6.13 10.92 0.85
C ASP A 330 7.27 11.96 0.70
N GLY A 331 8.51 11.46 0.58
CA GLY A 331 9.70 12.30 0.42
C GLY A 331 10.32 12.78 1.75
N TRP A 332 9.72 12.45 2.89
CA TRP A 332 10.18 12.86 4.22
C TRP A 332 10.71 11.67 5.01
N HIS A 333 11.76 11.92 5.81
CA HIS A 333 12.22 11.01 6.85
C HIS A 333 11.69 11.50 8.18
N TYR A 334 10.99 10.64 8.90
CA TYR A 334 10.39 10.93 10.20
C TYR A 334 11.14 10.18 11.29
N VAL A 335 11.67 10.93 12.25
CA VAL A 335 12.34 10.40 13.44
C VAL A 335 11.33 10.33 14.58
N TYR A 336 11.28 9.18 15.24
CA TYR A 336 10.32 8.95 16.32
C TYR A 336 10.93 8.15 17.47
N ARG A 337 10.30 8.25 18.64
CA ARG A 337 10.62 7.45 19.82
C ARG A 337 9.40 7.30 20.70
N SER A 338 9.17 6.09 21.23
CA SER A 338 8.03 5.81 22.12
C SER A 338 6.70 6.27 21.52
N ASN A 339 6.52 6.08 20.21
CA ASN A 339 5.36 6.49 19.41
C ASN A 339 5.21 8.01 19.18
N PHE A 340 6.09 8.86 19.70
CA PHE A 340 6.07 10.30 19.45
C PHE A 340 6.99 10.67 18.29
N LEU A 341 6.50 11.54 17.41
CA LEU A 341 7.33 12.17 16.39
C LEU A 341 8.19 13.25 17.02
N LEU A 342 9.44 13.30 16.57
CA LEU A 342 10.45 14.20 17.13
C LEU A 342 10.95 15.19 16.09
N LYS A 343 11.25 14.69 14.89
CA LYS A 343 11.86 15.47 13.81
C LYS A 343 11.44 14.90 12.47
N LYS A 344 11.28 15.75 11.46
CA LYS A 344 11.22 15.33 10.07
C LYS A 344 12.17 16.15 9.21
N PHE A 345 12.70 15.52 8.16
CA PHE A 345 13.60 16.19 7.24
C PHE A 345 13.56 15.56 5.85
N LYS A 346 13.94 16.36 4.84
CA LYS A 346 13.89 15.98 3.44
C LYS A 346 15.27 16.08 2.80
N PHE A 347 15.64 15.03 2.08
CA PHE A 347 16.83 15.01 1.24
C PHE A 347 16.47 15.29 -0.21
N GLN A 348 17.34 16.01 -0.93
CA GLN A 348 17.24 16.19 -2.37
C GLN A 348 18.62 16.11 -3.02
N LYS A 349 18.71 15.37 -4.12
CA LYS A 349 19.94 15.29 -4.92
C LYS A 349 20.24 16.64 -5.56
N GLN A 350 21.45 17.15 -5.35
CA GLN A 350 21.93 18.42 -5.88
C GLN A 350 22.89 18.21 -7.05
N ASN A 351 23.31 19.31 -7.69
CA ASN A 351 24.19 19.30 -8.86
C ASN A 351 25.59 18.72 -8.58
N ASP A 352 26.01 18.67 -7.33
CA ASP A 352 27.26 18.03 -6.90
C ASP A 352 27.16 16.49 -6.82
N GLY A 353 25.97 15.93 -7.09
CA GLY A 353 25.70 14.51 -7.07
C GLY A 353 25.34 13.95 -5.69
N LEU A 354 25.37 14.76 -4.63
CA LEU A 354 25.03 14.37 -3.27
C LEU A 354 23.57 14.70 -2.93
N TYR A 355 23.00 14.00 -1.97
CA TYR A 355 21.70 14.29 -1.37
C TYR A 355 21.90 15.23 -0.19
N HIS A 356 21.37 16.44 -0.28
CA HIS A 356 21.46 17.45 0.77
C HIS A 356 20.16 17.51 1.55
N VAL A 357 20.24 17.74 2.86
CA VAL A 357 19.07 18.12 3.64
C VAL A 357 18.61 19.50 3.17
N ILE A 358 17.41 19.58 2.61
CA ILE A 358 16.84 20.82 2.07
C ILE A 358 15.78 21.44 2.96
N GLU A 359 15.27 20.67 3.92
CA GLU A 359 14.19 21.11 4.79
C GLU A 359 14.14 20.28 6.07
N THR A 360 13.93 20.94 7.21
CA THR A 360 13.93 20.33 8.54
C THR A 360 12.85 20.95 9.43
N TYR A 361 12.18 20.10 10.21
CA TYR A 361 11.19 20.51 11.21
C TYR A 361 11.33 19.66 12.47
N THR A 362 11.07 20.26 13.64
CA THR A 362 11.01 19.57 14.94
C THR A 362 9.62 19.68 15.55
N THR A 363 9.31 18.78 16.47
CA THR A 363 8.16 18.88 17.37
C THR A 363 8.60 19.45 18.71
N GLU A 364 7.65 19.74 19.61
CA GLU A 364 7.95 20.10 21.00
C GLU A 364 8.68 18.99 21.77
N HIS A 365 8.53 17.74 21.36
CA HIS A 365 9.21 16.58 21.94
C HIS A 365 10.65 16.43 21.42
N GLY A 366 11.04 17.13 20.36
CA GLY A 366 12.33 17.02 19.68
C GLY A 366 13.48 17.82 20.33
N SER A 367 13.56 17.88 21.67
CA SER A 367 14.53 18.74 22.39
C SER A 367 16.00 18.26 22.36
N TYR A 368 16.41 17.47 21.37
CA TYR A 368 17.74 16.88 21.26
C TYR A 368 18.62 17.67 20.27
N ALA A 369 19.87 17.93 20.65
CA ALA A 369 20.74 18.89 19.96
C ALA A 369 21.05 18.55 18.49
N ASP A 370 21.10 17.27 18.09
CA ASP A 370 21.26 16.87 16.69
C ASP A 370 20.68 15.47 16.41
N LEU A 371 19.36 15.39 16.21
CA LEU A 371 18.66 14.13 15.92
C LEU A 371 19.04 13.54 14.55
N ILE A 372 19.38 14.36 13.55
CA ILE A 372 19.71 13.88 12.20
C ILE A 372 21.03 13.12 12.27
N GLU A 373 22.06 13.70 12.88
CA GLU A 373 23.35 13.04 13.07
C GLU A 373 23.20 11.72 13.86
N GLU A 374 22.37 11.71 14.91
CA GLU A 374 22.20 10.52 15.74
C GLU A 374 21.54 9.36 14.98
N VAL A 375 20.52 9.63 14.15
CA VAL A 375 19.90 8.56 13.34
C VAL A 375 20.82 8.11 12.22
N LEU A 376 21.51 9.03 11.53
CA LEU A 376 22.48 8.67 10.50
C LEU A 376 23.64 7.82 11.06
N ARG A 377 24.01 8.00 12.33
CA ARG A 377 25.00 7.13 13.02
C ARG A 377 24.46 5.76 13.41
N GLN A 378 23.17 5.65 13.73
CA GLN A 378 22.55 4.39 14.21
C GLN A 378 22.27 3.39 13.08
N GLY A 379 21.93 3.84 11.87
CA GLY A 379 21.32 3.04 10.81
C GLY A 379 22.13 1.90 10.14
N TYR A 380 23.16 1.32 10.78
CA TYR A 380 23.97 0.20 10.26
C TYR A 380 24.39 0.33 8.77
N PHE A 381 24.77 1.54 8.35
CA PHE A 381 25.25 1.74 6.99
C PHE A 381 26.67 1.16 6.82
N LYS A 382 26.90 0.39 5.74
CA LYS A 382 28.26 -0.06 5.42
C LYS A 382 29.06 1.09 4.82
N LEU A 383 30.30 1.22 5.30
CA LEU A 383 31.37 2.05 4.73
C LEU A 383 31.43 1.94 3.18
N PRO A 384 31.74 3.03 2.45
CA PRO A 384 32.76 4.02 2.80
C PRO A 384 32.21 5.44 3.01
N TYR A 385 31.73 5.74 4.21
CA TYR A 385 31.54 7.14 4.62
C TYR A 385 32.90 7.80 4.85
N SER A 386 33.26 8.82 4.06
CA SER A 386 34.43 9.64 4.34
C SER A 386 34.06 10.72 5.37
N TYR A 387 34.48 10.51 6.62
CA TYR A 387 34.28 11.45 7.71
C TYR A 387 35.58 12.21 8.03
N LYS A 388 35.55 13.55 7.97
CA LYS A 388 36.56 14.41 8.61
C LYS A 388 36.01 14.85 9.97
N GLY A 389 36.48 14.18 11.02
CA GLY A 389 36.68 14.80 12.32
C GLY A 389 35.59 14.61 13.36
N PHE A 390 35.67 13.49 14.10
CA PHE A 390 35.44 13.37 15.55
C PHE A 390 35.66 11.91 16.00
N VAL A 391 36.54 11.69 16.96
CA VAL A 391 36.73 10.38 17.62
C VAL A 391 35.97 10.42 18.94
N LYS A 392 34.96 9.56 19.12
CA LYS A 392 34.20 9.47 20.37
C LYS A 392 34.94 8.52 21.33
N GLY A 393 35.68 9.06 22.30
CA GLY A 393 36.33 8.22 23.31
C GLY A 393 37.43 8.82 24.17
N GLU A 394 37.25 10.01 24.75
CA GLU A 394 37.94 10.35 26.00
C GLU A 394 36.92 10.96 26.96
N ARG A 395 36.34 10.11 27.82
CA ARG A 395 35.81 10.56 29.11
C ARG A 395 36.96 10.46 30.11
N THR A 396 37.60 11.58 30.40
CA THR A 396 38.41 11.72 31.61
C THR A 396 37.47 11.80 32.80
N PHE A 397 37.61 10.87 33.75
CA PHE A 397 37.25 11.13 35.16
C PHE A 397 38.36 11.95 35.81
#